data_AF-A0A7C7TMS0-F1
#
_entry.id   AF-A0A7C7TMS0-F1
#
_cell.length_a   1.000
_cell.length_b   1.000
_cell.length_c   1.000
_cell.angle_alpha   90.00
_cell.angle_beta   90.00
_cell.angle_gamma   90.00
#
_symmetry.space_group_name_H-M   'P 1'
#
loop_
_entity.id
_entity.type
_entity.pdbx_description
1 polymer ?
#
loop_
_entity_poly.entity_id
_entity_poly.type
_entity_poly.pdbx_seq_one_letter_code
_entity_poly.pdbx_strand_id
1 'polypeptide(L)'
;MVMSIPATLAIWHIRSKRPNIWISAITLVLAFQISGLVFSGSRGPVISAVVGIAVYFLIASFRIHRHELLRVGTASLVAVGIALIIIAIPSGGSTSEQNASTERILSIGEELPVGFSRSDGSTDLRGGLNGRISTWRSVLELATKWEVPAEEPSMKTLLRPAFGLGPEMLVYSFPFVGEPQSHLLKMDHAHNFELNVLAELGYLGLSALIALAALVLAMAIRIVKLARSQPRGVSRSTIAILFILPSLIGKLVEVQVGVPRVSDMAMMFALFGAVIAVHELLRIATTSYKDGSESKSQKTALSISISGSIVYKSTIIVAVVASIAFLSVFVGWDLRRLSASRHLAAHLDDPVAAFNNNVWQEAQSRAPERSSITINLYRLYAAAANNQQSKGNEDRAVELILAGRNLLLEYEKYDPFQMDTQIGLAQASSRMAEWGYSEYQQDLIDRYVLIVDRYPNKPSLIGTAATVMSSFGNHELAIDFADRAIATEATTQPWSKAWYAKGRSLYLLGREAEALDVLQIATTKDPESEGAIRSEELLAQIFELQGSS
;
A
#
# COMPACT_ATOMS: atom_id res chain seq x y z
N MET A 1 0.33 -18.20 2.26
CA MET A 1 -0.40 -19.49 2.20
C MET A 1 -0.73 -19.94 0.77
N VAL A 2 -1.01 -19.02 -0.16
CA VAL A 2 -1.29 -19.33 -1.57
C VAL A 2 -0.25 -20.26 -2.21
N MET A 3 1.04 -19.97 -2.03
CA MET A 3 2.14 -20.80 -2.57
C MET A 3 2.36 -22.10 -1.78
N SER A 4 2.00 -22.15 -0.49
CA SER A 4 2.30 -23.30 0.36
C SER A 4 1.29 -24.43 0.21
N ILE A 5 0.02 -24.14 -0.10
CA ILE A 5 -1.02 -25.17 -0.22
C ILE A 5 -0.71 -26.17 -1.35
N PRO A 6 -0.40 -25.74 -2.59
CA PRO A 6 -0.06 -26.69 -3.65
C PRO A 6 1.26 -27.42 -3.38
N ALA A 7 2.22 -26.76 -2.72
CA ALA A 7 3.43 -27.38 -2.21
C ALA A 7 3.14 -28.52 -1.21
N THR A 8 2.25 -28.29 -0.24
CA THR A 8 1.80 -29.31 0.72
C THR A 8 1.12 -30.48 0.02
N LEU A 9 0.29 -30.22 -0.99
CA LEU A 9 -0.33 -31.27 -1.81
C LEU A 9 0.73 -32.10 -2.55
N ALA A 10 1.78 -31.49 -3.09
CA ALA A 10 2.85 -32.20 -3.76
C ALA A 10 3.66 -33.11 -2.80
N ILE A 11 3.84 -32.69 -1.54
CA ILE A 11 4.54 -33.47 -0.50
C ILE A 11 3.84 -34.80 -0.19
N TRP A 12 2.52 -34.89 -0.42
CA TRP A 12 1.75 -36.14 -0.30
C TRP A 12 2.41 -37.32 -1.04
N HIS A 13 3.00 -37.03 -2.18
CA HIS A 13 3.56 -38.01 -3.09
C HIS A 13 4.97 -38.48 -2.69
N ILE A 14 5.58 -37.92 -1.64
CA ILE A 14 6.87 -38.36 -1.11
C ILE A 14 6.68 -39.66 -0.32
N ARG A 15 7.49 -40.68 -0.62
CA ARG A 15 7.42 -41.99 0.05
C ARG A 15 7.78 -41.85 1.54
N SER A 16 6.91 -42.35 2.41
CA SER A 16 7.13 -42.41 3.86
C SER A 16 7.10 -43.85 4.37
N LYS A 17 7.91 -44.14 5.41
CA LYS A 17 7.92 -45.44 6.10
C LYS A 17 6.63 -45.71 6.89
N ARG A 18 5.86 -44.67 7.23
CA ARG A 18 4.58 -44.75 7.95
C ARG A 18 3.51 -43.98 7.19
N PRO A 19 2.89 -44.58 6.15
CA PRO A 19 2.05 -43.86 5.19
C PRO A 19 0.80 -43.24 5.84
N ASN A 20 0.16 -43.94 6.78
CA ASN A 20 -1.06 -43.44 7.42
C ASN A 20 -0.79 -42.20 8.29
N ILE A 21 0.28 -42.22 9.09
CA ILE A 21 0.69 -41.07 9.93
C ILE A 21 1.08 -39.89 9.04
N TRP A 22 1.79 -40.16 7.94
CA TRP A 22 2.20 -39.15 6.98
C TRP A 22 1.00 -38.44 6.32
N ILE A 23 0.03 -39.23 5.87
CA ILE A 23 -1.22 -38.74 5.28
C ILE A 23 -1.99 -37.87 6.29
N SER A 24 -2.19 -38.37 7.51
CA SER A 24 -2.90 -37.62 8.55
C SER A 24 -2.21 -36.29 8.88
N ALA A 25 -0.87 -36.28 8.96
CA ALA A 25 -0.11 -35.07 9.21
C ALA A 25 -0.27 -34.04 8.08
N ILE A 26 -0.21 -34.46 6.81
CA ILE A 26 -0.39 -33.57 5.66
C ILE A 26 -1.81 -33.00 5.62
N THR A 27 -2.83 -33.83 5.85
CA THR A 27 -4.23 -33.39 5.93
C THR A 27 -4.43 -32.35 7.01
N LEU A 28 -3.81 -32.53 8.19
CA LEU A 28 -3.88 -31.57 9.28
C LEU A 28 -3.19 -30.25 8.93
N VAL A 29 -2.00 -30.30 8.32
CA VAL A 29 -1.28 -29.09 7.85
C VAL A 29 -2.10 -28.35 6.80
N LEU A 30 -2.73 -29.06 5.85
CA LEU A 30 -3.64 -28.46 4.87
C LEU A 30 -4.83 -27.78 5.55
N ALA A 31 -5.43 -28.42 6.56
CA ALA A 31 -6.54 -27.84 7.31
C ALA A 31 -6.13 -26.52 7.97
N PHE A 32 -4.98 -26.48 8.66
CA PHE A 32 -4.45 -25.25 9.24
C PHE A 32 -4.14 -24.17 8.21
N GLN A 33 -3.58 -24.55 7.05
CA GLN A 33 -3.32 -23.61 5.95
C GLN A 33 -4.61 -23.01 5.38
N ILE A 34 -5.67 -23.82 5.24
CA ILE A 34 -6.98 -23.35 4.75
C ILE A 34 -7.64 -22.47 5.82
N SER A 35 -7.67 -22.88 7.09
CA SER A 35 -8.21 -22.08 8.19
C SER A 35 -7.50 -20.74 8.32
N GLY A 36 -6.16 -20.72 8.29
CA GLY A 36 -5.39 -19.48 8.37
C GLY A 36 -5.63 -18.56 7.17
N LEU A 37 -5.88 -19.11 5.99
CA LEU A 37 -6.23 -18.33 4.80
C LEU A 37 -7.61 -17.68 4.97
N VAL A 38 -8.57 -18.40 5.54
CA VAL A 38 -9.92 -17.86 5.83
C VAL A 38 -9.88 -16.81 6.94
N PHE A 39 -9.17 -17.07 8.04
CA PHE A 39 -9.00 -16.11 9.14
C PHE A 39 -8.29 -14.83 8.72
N SER A 40 -7.49 -14.86 7.64
CA SER A 40 -6.90 -13.63 7.10
C SER A 40 -7.94 -12.62 6.58
N GLY A 41 -9.18 -13.06 6.31
CA GLY A 41 -10.25 -12.22 5.77
C GLY A 41 -9.99 -11.69 4.36
N SER A 42 -8.92 -12.16 3.69
CA SER A 42 -8.46 -11.63 2.41
C SER A 42 -8.96 -12.48 1.24
N ARG A 43 -9.78 -11.87 0.37
CA ARG A 43 -10.43 -12.57 -0.76
C ARG A 43 -9.47 -12.94 -1.89
N GLY A 44 -8.51 -12.07 -2.19
CA GLY A 44 -7.52 -12.29 -3.25
C GLY A 44 -6.72 -13.58 -3.05
N PRO A 45 -6.09 -13.77 -1.87
CA PRO A 45 -5.41 -15.00 -1.51
C PRO A 45 -6.30 -16.25 -1.53
N VAL A 46 -7.57 -16.17 -1.10
CA VAL A 46 -8.52 -17.29 -1.17
C VAL A 46 -8.75 -17.73 -2.62
N ILE A 47 -9.13 -16.80 -3.50
CA ILE A 47 -9.34 -17.07 -4.93
C ILE A 47 -8.06 -17.64 -5.57
N SER A 48 -6.92 -17.06 -5.23
CA SER A 48 -5.61 -17.47 -5.75
C SER A 48 -5.22 -18.88 -5.30
N ALA A 49 -5.53 -19.25 -4.06
CA ALA A 49 -5.31 -20.61 -3.56
C ALA A 49 -6.21 -21.62 -4.28
N VAL A 50 -7.49 -21.28 -4.51
CA VAL A 50 -8.41 -22.12 -5.29
C VAL A 50 -7.89 -22.34 -6.71
N VAL A 51 -7.43 -21.28 -7.39
CA VAL A 51 -6.82 -21.40 -8.73
C VAL A 51 -5.56 -22.27 -8.67
N GLY A 52 -4.69 -22.07 -7.67
CA GLY A 52 -3.51 -22.91 -7.47
C GLY A 52 -3.86 -24.40 -7.28
N ILE A 53 -4.86 -24.71 -6.46
CA ILE A 53 -5.36 -26.08 -6.25
C ILE A 53 -5.95 -26.66 -7.54
N ALA A 54 -6.75 -25.88 -8.28
CA ALA A 54 -7.32 -26.31 -9.56
C ALA A 54 -6.23 -26.65 -10.58
N VAL A 55 -5.20 -25.81 -10.68
CA VAL A 55 -4.02 -26.05 -11.54
C VAL A 55 -3.24 -27.28 -11.08
N TYR A 56 -3.11 -27.51 -9.76
CA TYR A 56 -2.51 -28.73 -9.22
C TYR A 56 -3.24 -29.97 -9.71
N PHE A 57 -4.57 -30.05 -9.53
CA PHE A 57 -5.35 -31.21 -9.95
C PHE A 57 -5.37 -31.38 -11.46
N LEU A 58 -5.37 -30.27 -12.22
CA LEU A 58 -5.26 -30.29 -13.67
C LEU A 58 -3.94 -30.95 -14.12
N ILE A 59 -2.80 -30.51 -13.59
CA ILE A 59 -1.49 -31.09 -13.94
C ILE A 59 -1.39 -32.54 -13.45
N ALA A 60 -1.85 -32.82 -12.22
CA ALA A 60 -1.82 -34.14 -11.61
C ALA A 60 -2.64 -35.16 -12.41
N SER A 61 -3.78 -34.77 -12.98
CA SER A 61 -4.63 -35.65 -13.80
C SER A 61 -3.91 -36.25 -15.02
N PHE A 62 -2.90 -35.55 -15.55
CA PHE A 62 -2.11 -36.04 -16.68
C PHE A 62 -0.95 -36.96 -16.26
N ARG A 63 -0.42 -36.80 -15.04
CA ARG A 63 0.82 -37.44 -14.58
C ARG A 63 0.60 -38.58 -13.59
N ILE A 64 -0.43 -38.48 -12.76
CA ILE A 64 -0.73 -39.35 -11.63
C ILE A 64 -1.88 -40.28 -11.99
N HIS A 65 -1.85 -41.50 -11.43
CA HIS A 65 -2.90 -42.49 -11.66
C HIS A 65 -4.19 -42.08 -10.93
N ARG A 66 -5.35 -42.36 -11.54
CA ARG A 66 -6.67 -41.90 -11.04
C ARG A 66 -6.91 -42.25 -9.56
N HIS A 67 -6.52 -43.44 -9.13
CA HIS A 67 -6.70 -43.89 -7.75
C HIS A 67 -5.89 -43.06 -6.73
N GLU A 68 -4.64 -42.71 -7.03
CA GLU A 68 -3.83 -41.84 -6.17
C GLU A 68 -4.37 -40.41 -6.17
N LEU A 69 -4.86 -39.93 -7.31
CA LEU A 69 -5.49 -38.61 -7.41
C LEU A 69 -6.77 -38.51 -6.54
N LEU A 70 -7.60 -39.56 -6.56
CA LEU A 70 -8.80 -39.64 -5.72
C LEU A 70 -8.45 -39.60 -4.23
N ARG A 71 -7.37 -40.27 -3.80
CA ARG A 71 -6.90 -40.22 -2.39
C ARG A 71 -6.48 -38.83 -1.96
N VAL A 72 -5.74 -38.10 -2.80
CA VAL A 72 -5.37 -36.70 -2.52
C VAL A 72 -6.61 -35.81 -2.49
N GLY A 73 -7.55 -36.03 -3.41
CA GLY A 73 -8.82 -35.31 -3.45
C GLY A 73 -9.66 -35.51 -2.19
N THR A 74 -9.85 -36.76 -1.75
CA THR A 74 -10.60 -37.05 -0.52
C THR A 74 -9.93 -36.47 0.72
N ALA A 75 -8.60 -36.58 0.83
CA ALA A 75 -7.86 -35.96 1.93
C ALA A 75 -7.99 -34.42 1.94
N SER A 76 -7.98 -33.79 0.77
CA SER A 76 -8.19 -32.34 0.65
C SER A 76 -9.59 -31.94 1.11
N LEU A 77 -10.62 -32.71 0.77
CA LEU A 77 -11.99 -32.50 1.26
C LEU A 77 -12.09 -32.69 2.78
N VAL A 78 -11.40 -33.69 3.34
CA VAL A 78 -11.32 -33.87 4.80
C VAL A 78 -10.61 -32.68 5.45
N ALA A 79 -9.52 -32.17 4.85
CA ALA A 79 -8.83 -30.98 5.35
C ALA A 79 -9.74 -29.74 5.33
N VAL A 80 -10.55 -29.54 4.28
CA VAL A 80 -11.57 -28.49 4.23
C VAL A 80 -12.61 -28.67 5.34
N GLY A 81 -13.10 -29.90 5.57
CA GLY A 81 -14.02 -30.20 6.66
C GLY A 81 -13.46 -29.87 8.04
N ILE A 82 -12.21 -30.27 8.31
CA ILE A 82 -11.50 -29.90 9.55
C ILE A 82 -11.33 -28.38 9.64
N ALA A 83 -11.00 -27.71 8.53
CA ALA A 83 -10.84 -26.28 8.51
C ALA A 83 -12.14 -25.55 8.86
N LEU A 84 -13.28 -26.01 8.34
CA LEU A 84 -14.61 -25.49 8.67
C LEU A 84 -14.94 -25.67 10.15
N ILE A 85 -14.57 -26.81 10.74
CA ILE A 85 -14.72 -27.03 12.19
C ILE A 85 -13.86 -26.03 12.97
N ILE A 86 -12.59 -25.87 12.60
CA ILE A 86 -11.68 -24.88 13.24
C ILE A 86 -12.27 -23.47 13.16
N ILE A 87 -12.83 -23.09 12.01
CA ILE A 87 -13.44 -21.78 11.80
C ILE A 87 -14.71 -21.61 12.65
N ALA A 88 -15.47 -22.69 12.86
CA ALA A 88 -16.71 -22.68 13.64
C ALA A 88 -16.50 -22.70 15.16
N ILE A 89 -15.29 -23.00 15.66
CA ILE A 89 -15.00 -22.93 17.10
C ILE A 89 -15.01 -21.45 17.53
N PRO A 90 -15.86 -21.04 18.50
CA PRO A 90 -15.86 -19.68 19.00
C PRO A 90 -14.52 -19.39 19.68
N SER A 91 -13.69 -18.54 19.07
CA SER A 91 -12.55 -17.97 19.77
C SER A 91 -13.07 -16.85 20.65
N GLY A 92 -12.65 -16.76 21.92
CA GLY A 92 -13.13 -15.77 22.89
C GLY A 92 -12.86 -14.28 22.57
N GLY A 93 -12.59 -13.92 21.32
CA GLY A 93 -12.72 -12.57 20.79
C GLY A 93 -14.18 -12.20 20.58
N SER A 94 -14.47 -10.90 20.42
CA SER A 94 -15.83 -10.44 20.16
C SER A 94 -16.40 -11.13 18.92
N THR A 95 -17.60 -11.72 19.05
CA THR A 95 -18.36 -12.42 18.00
C THR A 95 -18.48 -11.65 16.68
N SER A 96 -18.28 -10.33 16.69
CA SER A 96 -18.22 -9.45 15.52
C SER A 96 -17.07 -9.75 14.55
N GLU A 97 -15.86 -10.08 15.01
CA GLU A 97 -14.70 -10.24 14.13
C GLU A 97 -14.74 -11.57 13.34
N GLN A 98 -15.18 -12.64 14.00
CA GLN A 98 -15.29 -13.97 13.39
C GLN A 98 -16.41 -14.01 12.34
N ASN A 99 -17.56 -13.39 12.64
CA ASN A 99 -18.66 -13.22 11.70
C ASN A 99 -18.23 -12.37 10.49
N ALA A 100 -17.47 -11.29 10.71
CA ALA A 100 -16.99 -10.42 9.62
C ALA A 100 -16.02 -11.11 8.65
N SER A 101 -15.25 -12.10 9.09
CA SER A 101 -14.37 -12.88 8.20
C SER A 101 -15.16 -13.86 7.31
N THR A 102 -16.20 -14.46 7.87
CA THR A 102 -17.07 -15.44 7.19
C THR A 102 -18.01 -14.75 6.22
N GLU A 103 -18.63 -13.64 6.62
CA GLU A 103 -19.45 -12.77 5.76
C GLU A 103 -18.66 -12.20 4.58
N ARG A 104 -17.39 -11.84 4.81
CA ARG A 104 -16.49 -11.38 3.73
C ARG A 104 -16.20 -12.44 2.68
N ILE A 105 -16.29 -13.73 3.00
CA ILE A 105 -16.10 -14.81 2.03
C ILE A 105 -17.41 -15.11 1.29
N LEU A 106 -18.54 -15.08 1.99
CA LEU A 106 -19.86 -15.29 1.39
C LEU A 106 -20.21 -14.18 0.38
N SER A 107 -19.82 -12.94 0.66
CA SER A 107 -20.00 -11.78 -0.23
C SER A 107 -19.08 -11.76 -1.47
N ILE A 108 -18.18 -12.74 -1.65
CA ILE A 108 -17.36 -12.85 -2.88
C ILE A 108 -18.25 -13.01 -4.12
N GLY A 109 -19.38 -13.72 -4.00
CA GLY A 109 -20.33 -13.93 -5.11
C GLY A 109 -21.16 -12.69 -5.45
N GLU A 110 -21.40 -11.82 -4.47
CA GLU A 110 -22.20 -10.59 -4.61
C GLU A 110 -21.38 -9.42 -5.18
N GLU A 111 -20.05 -9.47 -5.06
CA GLU A 111 -19.12 -8.44 -5.56
C GLU A 111 -18.55 -8.71 -6.95
N LEU A 112 -19.01 -9.75 -7.66
CA LEU A 112 -18.62 -9.99 -9.06
C LEU A 112 -19.31 -8.93 -9.96
N PRO A 113 -18.58 -7.92 -10.47
CA PRO A 113 -19.20 -6.80 -11.15
C PRO A 113 -19.67 -7.23 -12.53
N VAL A 114 -20.96 -7.03 -12.84
CA VAL A 114 -21.44 -7.04 -14.21
C VAL A 114 -21.23 -5.62 -14.78
N GLY A 115 -19.97 -5.27 -15.07
CA GLY A 115 -19.57 -3.96 -15.63
C GLY A 115 -18.68 -3.10 -14.72
N PHE A 116 -18.05 -2.06 -15.31
CA PHE A 116 -17.12 -1.13 -14.64
C PHE A 116 -17.82 0.02 -13.87
N SER A 117 -19.08 -0.15 -13.46
CA SER A 117 -19.88 0.92 -12.86
C SER A 117 -20.02 0.76 -11.35
N ARG A 118 -19.84 1.85 -10.58
CA ARG A 118 -20.11 1.88 -9.12
C ARG A 118 -21.61 1.84 -8.84
N SER A 119 -21.99 1.19 -7.74
CA SER A 119 -23.39 1.04 -7.33
C SER A 119 -23.87 2.09 -6.31
N ASP A 120 -22.98 2.86 -5.67
CA ASP A 120 -23.33 3.71 -4.51
C ASP A 120 -23.09 5.22 -4.71
N GLY A 121 -22.59 5.66 -5.87
CA GLY A 121 -22.33 7.07 -6.18
C GLY A 121 -21.19 7.75 -5.39
N SER A 122 -20.60 7.07 -4.39
CA SER A 122 -19.52 7.62 -3.57
C SER A 122 -18.16 7.43 -4.24
N THR A 123 -17.30 8.44 -4.12
CA THR A 123 -15.91 8.37 -4.60
C THR A 123 -14.95 7.84 -3.55
N ASP A 124 -15.38 7.66 -2.29
CA ASP A 124 -14.50 7.19 -1.22
C ASP A 124 -13.90 5.80 -1.51
N LEU A 125 -12.60 5.69 -1.24
CA LEU A 125 -11.85 4.44 -1.38
C LEU A 125 -12.40 3.41 -0.39
N ARG A 126 -13.05 2.38 -0.94
CA ARG A 126 -13.56 1.22 -0.20
C ARG A 126 -12.66 0.01 -0.40
N GLY A 127 -12.65 -0.88 0.60
CA GLY A 127 -12.11 -2.22 0.43
C GLY A 127 -12.92 -3.03 -0.58
N GLY A 128 -12.34 -4.12 -1.09
CA GLY A 128 -13.02 -5.00 -2.06
C GLY A 128 -12.71 -4.67 -3.52
N LEU A 129 -13.41 -5.33 -4.45
CA LEU A 129 -13.06 -5.28 -5.87
C LEU A 129 -13.46 -3.94 -6.53
N ASN A 130 -14.62 -3.38 -6.16
CA ASN A 130 -15.10 -2.11 -6.72
C ASN A 130 -14.16 -0.93 -6.39
N GLY A 131 -13.63 -0.85 -5.17
CA GLY A 131 -12.65 0.19 -4.81
C GLY A 131 -11.32 0.04 -5.56
N ARG A 132 -10.90 -1.21 -5.83
CA ARG A 132 -9.71 -1.49 -6.65
C ARG A 132 -9.89 -1.07 -8.10
N ILE A 133 -11.08 -1.27 -8.69
CA ILE A 133 -11.35 -0.85 -10.07
C ILE A 133 -11.20 0.66 -10.24
N SER A 134 -11.73 1.47 -9.31
CA SER A 134 -11.52 2.93 -9.33
C SER A 134 -10.04 3.31 -9.18
N THR A 135 -9.33 2.62 -8.29
CA THR A 135 -7.88 2.79 -8.14
C THR A 135 -7.15 2.52 -9.45
N TRP A 136 -7.44 1.40 -10.11
CA TRP A 136 -6.81 1.02 -11.37
C TRP A 136 -7.09 2.03 -12.46
N ARG A 137 -8.32 2.54 -12.54
CA ARG A 137 -8.68 3.60 -13.48
C ARG A 137 -7.86 4.87 -13.24
N SER A 138 -7.72 5.30 -11.98
CA SER A 138 -6.93 6.47 -11.62
C SER A 138 -5.44 6.28 -11.96
N VAL A 139 -4.89 5.08 -11.72
CA VAL A 139 -3.50 4.76 -12.08
C VAL A 139 -3.30 4.72 -13.60
N LEU A 140 -4.27 4.19 -14.36
CA LEU A 140 -4.23 4.22 -15.82
C LEU A 140 -4.31 5.64 -16.36
N GLU A 141 -5.13 6.51 -15.74
CA GLU A 141 -5.17 7.94 -16.06
C GLU A 141 -3.82 8.61 -15.74
N LEU A 142 -3.21 8.29 -14.60
CA LEU A 142 -1.87 8.76 -14.25
C LEU A 142 -0.82 8.35 -15.27
N ALA A 143 -0.91 7.13 -15.82
CA ALA A 143 -0.03 6.65 -16.87
C ALA A 143 -0.23 7.37 -18.23
N THR A 144 -1.20 8.28 -18.36
CA THR A 144 -1.36 9.15 -19.53
C THR A 144 -0.84 10.56 -19.29
N LYS A 145 -0.94 11.07 -18.06
CA LYS A 145 -0.58 12.46 -17.70
C LYS A 145 0.82 12.57 -17.08
N TRP A 146 1.22 11.58 -16.28
CA TRP A 146 2.47 11.55 -15.53
C TRP A 146 2.71 12.77 -14.63
N GLU A 147 1.62 13.31 -14.08
CA GLU A 147 1.66 14.46 -13.18
C GLU A 147 2.38 14.12 -11.89
N VAL A 148 3.17 15.09 -11.40
CA VAL A 148 3.94 15.00 -10.16
C VAL A 148 3.87 16.30 -9.40
N PRO A 149 4.02 16.26 -8.06
CA PRO A 149 3.97 17.48 -7.24
C PRO A 149 5.22 18.36 -7.36
N ALA A 150 6.25 17.89 -8.05
CA ALA A 150 7.52 18.59 -8.22
C ALA A 150 7.54 19.31 -9.57
N GLU A 151 8.01 20.56 -9.59
CA GLU A 151 8.42 21.19 -10.85
C GLU A 151 9.69 20.50 -11.36
N GLU A 152 9.67 20.09 -12.63
CA GLU A 152 10.77 19.35 -13.23
C GLU A 152 11.19 19.92 -14.58
N PRO A 153 12.48 19.79 -14.96
CA PRO A 153 12.93 20.10 -16.30
C PRO A 153 12.17 19.26 -17.34
N SER A 154 11.84 19.87 -18.48
CA SER A 154 11.02 19.25 -19.54
C SER A 154 11.54 17.88 -20.00
N MET A 155 12.86 17.65 -19.93
CA MET A 155 13.46 16.36 -20.26
C MET A 155 13.03 15.23 -19.30
N LYS A 156 12.91 15.51 -18.00
CA LYS A 156 12.43 14.51 -17.03
C LYS A 156 10.98 14.16 -17.31
N THR A 157 10.13 15.18 -17.48
CA THR A 157 8.71 15.02 -17.83
C THR A 157 8.53 14.19 -19.11
N LEU A 158 9.33 14.46 -20.15
CA LEU A 158 9.30 13.72 -21.42
C LEU A 158 9.67 12.24 -21.26
N LEU A 159 10.53 11.91 -20.30
CA LEU A 159 11.01 10.54 -20.05
C LEU A 159 10.13 9.74 -19.09
N ARG A 160 9.17 10.38 -18.39
CA ARG A 160 8.25 9.70 -17.44
C ARG A 160 7.46 8.56 -18.07
N PRO A 161 6.94 8.62 -19.30
CA PRO A 161 6.30 7.47 -19.92
C PRO A 161 7.21 6.24 -19.99
N ALA A 162 8.50 6.42 -20.24
CA ALA A 162 9.45 5.33 -20.34
C ALA A 162 9.86 4.77 -18.96
N PHE A 163 10.16 5.65 -18.00
CA PHE A 163 10.78 5.29 -16.72
C PHE A 163 9.86 5.38 -15.50
N GLY A 164 8.64 5.84 -15.69
CA GLY A 164 7.64 5.98 -14.65
C GLY A 164 7.85 7.19 -13.75
N LEU A 165 7.17 7.16 -12.61
CA LEU A 165 7.21 8.22 -11.61
C LEU A 165 8.48 8.19 -10.75
N GLY A 166 9.11 7.02 -10.64
CA GLY A 166 10.11 6.68 -9.64
C GLY A 166 9.52 5.81 -8.52
N PRO A 167 10.35 5.05 -7.80
CA PRO A 167 9.90 4.22 -6.68
C PRO A 167 9.20 5.05 -5.59
N GLU A 168 8.11 4.52 -5.02
CA GLU A 168 7.33 5.13 -3.93
C GLU A 168 6.69 6.50 -4.27
N MET A 169 6.74 6.96 -5.54
CA MET A 169 6.19 8.25 -5.95
C MET A 169 4.69 8.22 -6.26
N LEU A 170 4.08 7.03 -6.30
CA LEU A 170 2.64 6.88 -6.56
C LEU A 170 1.82 7.63 -5.50
N VAL A 171 2.20 7.56 -4.23
CA VAL A 171 1.46 8.20 -3.12
C VAL A 171 1.35 9.72 -3.26
N TYR A 172 2.34 10.35 -3.90
CA TYR A 172 2.39 11.80 -4.08
C TYR A 172 1.74 12.27 -5.38
N SER A 173 1.64 11.38 -6.36
CA SER A 173 1.11 11.68 -7.69
C SER A 173 -0.37 11.29 -7.83
N PHE A 174 -0.80 10.29 -7.06
CA PHE A 174 -2.18 9.84 -7.02
C PHE A 174 -3.21 10.96 -6.70
N PRO A 175 -2.92 11.94 -5.82
CA PRO A 175 -3.87 13.02 -5.54
C PRO A 175 -4.33 13.84 -6.74
N PHE A 176 -3.53 13.91 -7.82
CA PHE A 176 -3.86 14.70 -9.01
C PHE A 176 -4.87 14.00 -9.95
N VAL A 177 -4.94 12.67 -9.89
CA VAL A 177 -5.81 11.85 -10.76
C VAL A 177 -6.90 11.12 -10.02
N GLY A 178 -6.74 10.94 -8.70
CA GLY A 178 -7.70 10.23 -7.88
C GLY A 178 -8.95 11.06 -7.67
N GLU A 179 -10.11 10.42 -7.70
CA GLU A 179 -11.38 11.09 -7.42
C GLU A 179 -11.40 11.65 -5.98
N PRO A 180 -12.23 12.69 -5.70
CA PRO A 180 -12.32 13.31 -4.38
C PRO A 180 -12.58 12.30 -3.26
N GLN A 181 -11.89 12.46 -2.12
CA GLN A 181 -11.98 11.58 -0.96
C GLN A 181 -12.38 12.36 0.29
N SER A 182 -13.42 11.90 0.99
CA SER A 182 -13.84 12.46 2.28
C SER A 182 -12.73 12.32 3.32
N HIS A 183 -11.98 11.22 3.27
CA HIS A 183 -10.94 10.89 4.24
C HIS A 183 -9.52 11.15 3.73
N LEU A 184 -8.60 11.37 4.68
CA LEU A 184 -7.16 11.59 4.44
C LEU A 184 -6.39 10.28 4.17
N LEU A 185 -7.06 9.27 3.60
CA LEU A 185 -6.44 8.00 3.23
C LEU A 185 -5.36 8.25 2.16
N LYS A 186 -4.16 7.74 2.42
CA LYS A 186 -3.05 7.75 1.47
C LYS A 186 -3.14 6.50 0.62
N MET A 187 -2.93 6.65 -0.68
CA MET A 187 -2.86 5.52 -1.60
C MET A 187 -1.42 5.29 -2.02
N ASP A 188 -0.78 4.30 -1.39
CA ASP A 188 0.64 4.01 -1.61
C ASP A 188 0.88 2.94 -2.68
N HIS A 189 -0.13 2.14 -3.03
CA HIS A 189 -0.03 1.08 -4.03
C HIS A 189 -1.27 0.95 -4.90
N ALA A 190 -1.09 0.58 -6.16
CA ALA A 190 -2.19 0.32 -7.10
C ALA A 190 -3.05 -0.92 -6.75
N HIS A 191 -2.64 -1.74 -5.77
CA HIS A 191 -3.27 -3.02 -5.44
C HIS A 191 -3.35 -4.00 -6.64
N ASN A 192 -2.44 -3.80 -7.60
CA ASN A 192 -2.14 -4.64 -8.74
C ASN A 192 -0.66 -4.40 -9.05
N PHE A 193 0.14 -5.47 -9.05
CA PHE A 193 1.60 -5.33 -9.12
C PHE A 193 2.05 -4.73 -10.46
N GLU A 194 1.43 -5.13 -11.56
CA GLU A 194 1.73 -4.66 -12.90
C GLU A 194 1.41 -3.18 -13.08
N LEU A 195 0.27 -2.72 -12.56
CA LEU A 195 -0.08 -1.31 -12.57
C LEU A 195 0.83 -0.48 -11.67
N ASN A 196 1.27 -1.04 -10.53
CA ASN A 196 2.27 -0.36 -9.69
C ASN A 196 3.61 -0.22 -10.42
N VAL A 197 4.05 -1.28 -11.11
CA VAL A 197 5.26 -1.26 -11.95
C VAL A 197 5.11 -0.28 -13.11
N LEU A 198 3.94 -0.20 -13.74
CA LEU A 198 3.66 0.80 -14.77
C LEU A 198 3.80 2.23 -14.21
N ALA A 199 3.17 2.50 -13.06
CA ALA A 199 3.21 3.82 -12.45
C ALA A 199 4.63 4.21 -12.03
N GLU A 200 5.37 3.32 -11.37
CA GLU A 200 6.67 3.65 -10.79
C GLU A 200 7.84 3.49 -11.76
N LEU A 201 7.78 2.52 -12.69
CA LEU A 201 8.87 2.16 -13.61
C LEU A 201 8.53 2.35 -15.09
N GLY A 202 7.34 2.86 -15.40
CA GLY A 202 6.92 3.24 -16.75
C GLY A 202 6.68 2.04 -17.67
N TYR A 203 6.52 2.34 -18.95
CA TYR A 203 6.32 1.31 -19.97
C TYR A 203 7.54 0.40 -20.14
N LEU A 204 8.76 0.89 -19.92
CA LEU A 204 9.95 0.03 -19.99
C LEU A 204 9.94 -0.99 -18.85
N GLY A 205 9.69 -0.56 -17.62
CA GLY A 205 9.57 -1.46 -16.47
C GLY A 205 8.47 -2.50 -16.66
N LEU A 206 7.28 -2.06 -17.08
CA LEU A 206 6.17 -2.98 -17.37
C LEU A 206 6.53 -3.97 -18.49
N SER A 207 7.14 -3.51 -19.59
CA SER A 207 7.53 -4.37 -20.69
C SER A 207 8.57 -5.42 -20.28
N ALA A 208 9.53 -5.05 -19.43
CA ALA A 208 10.51 -5.98 -18.89
C ALA A 208 9.86 -7.04 -17.98
N LEU A 209 8.89 -6.64 -17.15
CA LEU A 209 8.12 -7.57 -16.32
C LEU A 209 7.30 -8.54 -17.17
N ILE A 210 6.59 -8.04 -18.19
CA ILE A 210 5.79 -8.87 -19.12
C ILE A 210 6.71 -9.83 -19.88
N ALA A 211 7.87 -9.37 -20.36
CA ALA A 211 8.84 -10.21 -21.04
C ALA A 211 9.35 -11.34 -20.13
N LEU A 212 9.69 -11.02 -18.87
CA LEU A 212 10.09 -12.03 -17.87
C LEU A 212 8.98 -13.04 -17.62
N ALA A 213 7.75 -12.59 -17.38
CA ALA A 213 6.60 -13.45 -17.15
C ALA A 213 6.31 -14.36 -18.36
N ALA A 214 6.40 -13.82 -19.58
CA ALA A 214 6.21 -14.58 -20.82
C ALA A 214 7.29 -15.67 -20.99
N LEU A 215 8.56 -15.36 -20.68
CA LEU A 215 9.65 -16.34 -20.71
C LEU A 215 9.44 -17.47 -19.68
N VAL A 216 9.04 -17.13 -18.46
CA VAL A 216 8.72 -18.10 -17.41
C VAL A 216 7.53 -18.98 -17.82
N LEU A 217 6.48 -18.39 -18.39
CA LEU A 217 5.32 -19.11 -18.89
C LEU A 217 5.69 -20.06 -20.05
N ALA A 218 6.47 -19.59 -21.02
CA ALA A 218 6.98 -20.42 -22.10
C ALA A 218 7.79 -21.61 -21.55
N MET A 219 8.59 -21.39 -20.51
CA MET A 219 9.33 -22.45 -19.83
C MET A 219 8.41 -23.45 -19.13
N ALA A 220 7.41 -22.98 -18.39
CA ALA A 220 6.39 -23.81 -17.76
C ALA A 220 5.65 -24.70 -18.78
N ILE A 221 5.27 -24.14 -19.94
CA ILE A 221 4.64 -24.89 -21.03
C ILE A 221 5.59 -25.97 -21.57
N ARG A 222 6.88 -25.66 -21.75
CA ARG A 222 7.88 -26.65 -22.18
C ARG A 222 8.07 -27.77 -21.15
N ILE A 223 8.09 -27.45 -19.86
CA ILE A 223 8.12 -28.42 -18.76
C ILE A 223 6.94 -29.39 -18.87
N VAL A 224 5.72 -28.87 -19.04
CA VAL A 224 4.51 -29.71 -19.16
C VAL A 224 4.58 -30.60 -20.41
N LYS A 225 5.04 -30.08 -21.55
CA LYS A 225 5.23 -30.87 -22.78
C LYS A 225 6.25 -31.99 -22.60
N LEU A 226 7.42 -31.69 -22.01
CA LEU A 226 8.45 -32.68 -21.71
C LEU A 226 7.94 -33.74 -20.71
N ALA A 227 7.23 -33.31 -19.67
CA ALA A 227 6.67 -34.21 -18.67
C ALA A 227 5.60 -35.15 -19.25
N ARG A 228 4.84 -34.71 -20.26
CA ARG A 228 3.86 -35.57 -20.98
C ARG A 228 4.54 -36.69 -21.78
N SER A 229 5.77 -36.48 -22.25
CA SER A 229 6.51 -37.50 -23.00
C SER A 229 7.06 -38.63 -22.12
N GLN A 230 7.12 -38.42 -20.80
CA GLN A 230 7.55 -39.45 -19.86
C GLN A 230 6.38 -40.35 -19.43
N PRO A 231 6.62 -41.63 -19.10
CA PRO A 231 5.59 -42.51 -18.58
C PRO A 231 4.89 -41.92 -17.36
N ARG A 232 3.60 -42.26 -17.20
CA ARG A 232 2.81 -41.84 -16.04
C ARG A 232 3.40 -42.43 -14.77
N GLY A 233 3.46 -41.63 -13.73
CA GLY A 233 4.06 -42.04 -12.46
C GLY A 233 4.50 -40.87 -11.60
N VAL A 234 4.61 -41.17 -10.31
CA VAL A 234 5.14 -40.25 -9.30
C VAL A 234 6.66 -40.35 -9.30
N SER A 235 7.29 -39.54 -10.15
CA SER A 235 8.74 -39.35 -10.17
C SER A 235 9.12 -38.11 -9.36
N ARG A 236 10.41 -37.96 -9.01
CA ARG A 236 10.91 -36.74 -8.34
C ARG A 236 10.63 -35.47 -9.16
N SER A 237 10.74 -35.56 -10.50
CA SER A 237 10.41 -34.43 -11.38
C SER A 237 8.91 -34.15 -11.43
N THR A 238 8.05 -35.18 -11.43
CA THR A 238 6.59 -35.01 -11.31
C THR A 238 6.24 -34.24 -10.02
N ILE A 239 6.85 -34.58 -8.89
CA ILE A 239 6.63 -33.89 -7.61
C ILE A 239 7.10 -32.44 -7.69
N ALA A 240 8.27 -32.17 -8.26
CA ALA A 240 8.78 -30.80 -8.43
C ALA A 240 7.86 -29.93 -9.32
N ILE A 241 7.31 -30.50 -10.40
CA ILE A 241 6.35 -29.81 -11.27
C ILE A 241 5.07 -29.45 -10.50
N LEU A 242 4.53 -30.41 -9.75
CA LEU A 242 3.31 -30.23 -8.95
C LEU A 242 3.50 -29.27 -7.78
N PHE A 243 4.73 -29.14 -7.28
CA PHE A 243 5.09 -28.14 -6.29
C PHE A 243 5.17 -26.75 -6.92
N ILE A 244 5.95 -26.58 -8.00
CA ILE A 244 6.37 -25.26 -8.48
C ILE A 244 5.30 -24.59 -9.33
N LEU A 245 4.74 -25.28 -10.34
CA LEU A 245 3.84 -24.63 -11.30
C LEU A 245 2.52 -24.17 -10.68
N PRO A 246 1.80 -25.00 -9.90
CA PRO A 246 0.57 -24.56 -9.26
C PRO A 246 0.78 -23.42 -8.27
N SER A 247 1.87 -23.47 -7.49
CA SER A 247 2.25 -22.42 -6.53
C SER A 247 2.56 -21.10 -7.24
N LEU A 248 3.25 -21.18 -8.38
CA LEU A 248 3.56 -20.01 -9.20
C LEU A 248 2.30 -19.38 -9.79
N ILE A 249 1.41 -20.18 -10.41
CA ILE A 249 0.17 -19.66 -10.99
C ILE A 249 -0.73 -19.05 -9.92
N GLY A 250 -0.87 -19.71 -8.76
CA GLY A 250 -1.58 -19.13 -7.62
C GLY A 250 -0.98 -17.78 -7.22
N LYS A 251 0.35 -17.68 -7.15
CA LYS A 251 1.00 -16.41 -6.80
C LYS A 251 0.78 -15.32 -7.85
N LEU A 252 0.84 -15.65 -9.15
CA LEU A 252 0.61 -14.70 -10.24
C LEU A 252 -0.83 -14.15 -10.24
N VAL A 253 -1.81 -14.94 -9.79
CA VAL A 253 -3.20 -14.47 -9.59
C VAL A 253 -3.30 -13.56 -8.37
N GLU A 254 -2.61 -13.91 -7.28
CA GLU A 254 -2.65 -13.13 -6.03
C GLU A 254 -2.13 -11.69 -6.21
N VAL A 255 -1.07 -11.52 -7.00
CA VAL A 255 -0.45 -10.20 -7.24
C VAL A 255 -1.30 -9.27 -8.11
N GLN A 256 -2.34 -9.78 -8.79
CA GLN A 256 -3.28 -8.95 -9.57
C GLN A 256 -4.19 -8.08 -8.69
N VAL A 257 -4.42 -8.50 -7.45
CA VAL A 257 -5.43 -7.91 -6.56
C VAL A 257 -4.88 -7.64 -5.16
N GLY A 258 -3.56 -7.81 -4.98
CA GLY A 258 -2.87 -7.70 -3.70
C GLY A 258 -1.78 -6.63 -3.73
N VAL A 259 -1.30 -6.27 -2.54
CA VAL A 259 -0.11 -5.45 -2.36
C VAL A 259 1.06 -6.40 -2.07
N PRO A 260 1.98 -6.59 -3.02
CA PRO A 260 3.07 -7.53 -2.83
C PRO A 260 4.08 -7.00 -1.83
N ARG A 261 4.32 -7.77 -0.75
CA ARG A 261 5.40 -7.47 0.20
C ARG A 261 6.74 -8.01 -0.29
N VAL A 262 7.83 -7.44 0.23
CA VAL A 262 9.21 -7.87 -0.12
C VAL A 262 9.41 -9.37 0.08
N SER A 263 8.92 -9.94 1.19
CA SER A 263 8.96 -11.38 1.45
C SER A 263 8.30 -12.21 0.35
N ASP A 264 7.19 -11.69 -0.17
CA ASP A 264 6.35 -12.40 -1.12
C ASP A 264 6.92 -12.33 -2.54
N MET A 265 7.52 -11.18 -2.89
CA MET A 265 8.24 -10.99 -4.14
C MET A 265 9.50 -11.85 -4.19
N ALA A 266 10.28 -11.89 -3.10
CA ALA A 266 11.46 -12.74 -3.02
C ALA A 266 11.10 -14.22 -3.28
N MET A 267 10.01 -14.72 -2.68
CA MET A 267 9.51 -16.07 -2.95
C MET A 267 9.04 -16.26 -4.39
N MET A 268 8.36 -15.27 -4.99
CA MET A 268 7.94 -15.33 -6.40
C MET A 268 9.13 -15.44 -7.36
N PHE A 269 10.16 -14.61 -7.18
CA PHE A 269 11.38 -14.68 -7.99
C PHE A 269 12.15 -15.99 -7.77
N ALA A 270 12.14 -16.54 -6.53
CA ALA A 270 12.67 -17.87 -6.28
C ALA A 270 11.90 -18.95 -7.05
N LEU A 271 10.56 -18.85 -7.15
CA LEU A 271 9.76 -19.76 -7.99
C LEU A 271 10.08 -19.61 -9.48
N PHE A 272 10.34 -18.40 -9.99
CA PHE A 272 10.82 -18.22 -11.37
C PHE A 272 12.15 -18.97 -11.61
N GLY A 273 13.11 -18.82 -10.70
CA GLY A 273 14.37 -19.57 -10.75
C GLY A 273 14.16 -21.08 -10.66
N ALA A 274 13.22 -21.54 -9.82
CA ALA A 274 12.89 -22.94 -9.67
C ALA A 274 12.27 -23.55 -10.93
N VAL A 275 11.44 -22.80 -11.68
CA VAL A 275 10.92 -23.22 -12.99
C VAL A 275 12.08 -23.50 -13.95
N ILE A 276 13.06 -22.59 -14.03
CA ILE A 276 14.23 -22.75 -14.90
C ILE A 276 15.05 -23.99 -14.48
N ALA A 277 15.28 -24.16 -13.17
CA ALA A 277 16.01 -25.32 -12.64
C ALA A 277 15.32 -26.64 -12.97
N VAL A 278 13.99 -26.73 -12.79
CA VAL A 278 13.22 -27.94 -13.13
C VAL A 278 13.24 -28.23 -14.62
N HIS A 279 13.17 -27.20 -15.47
CA HIS A 279 13.29 -27.39 -16.91
C HIS A 279 14.63 -28.04 -17.28
N GLU A 280 15.74 -27.53 -16.74
CA GLU A 280 17.06 -28.05 -17.07
C GLU A 280 17.25 -29.47 -16.52
N LEU A 281 16.76 -29.75 -15.30
CA LEU A 281 16.79 -31.11 -14.74
C LEU A 281 15.99 -32.11 -15.59
N LEU A 282 14.81 -31.72 -16.08
CA LEU A 282 13.99 -32.56 -16.98
C LEU A 282 14.66 -32.75 -18.34
N ARG A 283 15.29 -31.70 -18.87
CA ARG A 283 16.03 -31.76 -20.13
C ARG A 283 17.21 -32.72 -20.04
N ILE A 284 18.02 -32.63 -18.98
CA ILE A 284 19.13 -33.56 -18.75
C ILE A 284 18.63 -35.00 -18.63
N ALA A 285 17.58 -35.23 -17.83
CA ALA A 285 16.99 -36.56 -17.66
C ALA A 285 16.43 -37.15 -18.96
N THR A 286 15.82 -36.34 -19.82
CA THR A 286 15.29 -36.79 -21.12
C THR A 286 16.38 -36.98 -22.18
N THR A 287 17.44 -36.18 -22.15
CA THR A 287 18.58 -36.32 -23.08
C THR A 287 19.41 -37.55 -22.73
N SER A 288 19.71 -37.75 -21.43
CA SER A 288 20.41 -38.95 -20.95
C SER A 288 19.62 -40.25 -21.18
N TYR A 289 18.29 -40.17 -21.32
CA TYR A 289 17.44 -41.29 -21.68
C TYR A 289 17.45 -41.60 -23.19
N LYS A 290 17.66 -40.58 -24.03
CA LYS A 290 17.78 -40.73 -25.49
C LYS A 290 19.18 -41.17 -25.95
N ASP A 291 20.22 -40.77 -25.22
CA ASP A 291 21.62 -41.12 -25.52
C ASP A 291 22.01 -42.60 -25.23
N GLY A 292 21.04 -43.47 -24.96
CA GLY A 292 21.20 -44.92 -25.13
C GLY A 292 21.37 -45.35 -26.60
N SER A 293 21.18 -44.43 -27.55
CA SER A 293 21.66 -44.55 -28.93
C SER A 293 22.33 -43.25 -29.36
N GLU A 294 23.62 -43.33 -29.67
CA GLU A 294 24.50 -42.34 -30.33
C GLU A 294 23.99 -40.91 -30.56
N SER A 295 24.66 -39.90 -29.99
CA SER A 295 25.66 -39.07 -30.72
C SER A 295 25.81 -37.64 -30.16
N LYS A 296 27.09 -37.27 -30.00
CA LYS A 296 27.73 -35.94 -30.08
C LYS A 296 26.85 -34.71 -29.81
N SER A 297 27.03 -34.17 -28.60
CA SER A 297 26.67 -32.80 -28.25
C SER A 297 27.45 -31.77 -29.11
N GLN A 298 26.75 -31.13 -30.05
CA GLN A 298 27.16 -29.85 -30.61
C GLN A 298 27.00 -28.78 -29.53
N LYS A 299 28.13 -28.34 -28.96
CA LYS A 299 28.19 -27.14 -28.12
C LYS A 299 28.25 -25.91 -29.02
N THR A 300 27.10 -25.28 -29.24
CA THR A 300 27.07 -23.87 -29.63
C THR A 300 27.02 -23.05 -28.36
N ALA A 301 28.18 -22.58 -27.91
CA ALA A 301 28.28 -21.51 -26.94
C ALA A 301 29.46 -20.64 -27.36
N LEU A 302 29.18 -19.37 -27.63
CA LEU A 302 30.17 -18.32 -27.81
C LEU A 302 30.99 -18.25 -26.49
N SER A 303 32.10 -18.98 -26.42
CA SER A 303 32.94 -19.00 -25.22
C SER A 303 33.87 -17.81 -25.27
N ILE A 304 33.47 -16.71 -24.63
CA ILE A 304 34.42 -15.66 -24.27
C ILE A 304 35.34 -16.27 -23.20
N SER A 305 36.54 -16.67 -23.62
CA SER A 305 37.58 -17.21 -22.74
C SER A 305 38.20 -16.07 -21.94
N ILE A 306 37.62 -15.78 -20.79
CA ILE A 306 38.24 -14.95 -19.75
C ILE A 306 39.08 -15.90 -18.89
N SER A 307 40.37 -15.59 -18.69
CA SER A 307 41.26 -16.40 -17.84
C SER A 307 40.61 -16.65 -16.46
N GLY A 308 40.50 -17.91 -16.06
CA GLY A 308 39.86 -18.30 -14.80
C GLY A 308 40.47 -17.63 -13.56
N SER A 309 41.75 -17.24 -13.63
CA SER A 309 42.43 -16.48 -12.56
C SER A 309 41.95 -15.02 -12.46
N ILE A 310 41.58 -14.39 -13.58
CA ILE A 310 41.05 -13.03 -13.64
C ILE A 310 39.61 -13.04 -13.14
N VAL A 311 38.79 -14.01 -13.58
CA VAL A 311 37.42 -14.18 -13.11
C VAL A 311 37.38 -14.46 -11.60
N TYR A 312 38.28 -15.29 -11.08
CA TYR A 312 38.33 -15.59 -9.65
C TYR A 312 38.73 -14.37 -8.81
N LYS A 313 39.78 -13.64 -9.22
CA LYS A 313 40.21 -12.40 -8.55
C LYS A 313 39.16 -11.30 -8.63
N SER A 314 38.52 -11.11 -9.78
CA SER A 314 37.43 -10.13 -9.94
C SER A 314 36.21 -10.51 -9.12
N THR A 315 35.87 -11.80 -9.04
CA THR A 315 34.76 -12.29 -8.21
C THR A 315 35.01 -12.05 -6.72
N ILE A 316 36.24 -12.27 -6.24
CA ILE A 316 36.60 -11.97 -4.85
C ILE A 316 36.51 -10.46 -4.59
N ILE A 317 37.05 -9.62 -5.47
CA ILE A 317 36.98 -8.17 -5.31
C ILE A 317 35.52 -7.70 -5.28
N VAL A 318 34.70 -8.16 -6.23
CA VAL A 318 33.26 -7.85 -6.25
C VAL A 318 32.58 -8.35 -4.99
N ALA A 319 32.89 -9.56 -4.52
CA ALA A 319 32.32 -10.10 -3.29
C ALA A 319 32.72 -9.27 -2.06
N VAL A 320 33.99 -8.83 -1.95
CA VAL A 320 34.47 -8.00 -0.84
C VAL A 320 33.82 -6.62 -0.88
N VAL A 321 33.80 -5.97 -2.05
CA VAL A 321 33.15 -4.65 -2.22
C VAL A 321 31.67 -4.73 -1.93
N ALA A 322 30.97 -5.74 -2.47
CA ALA A 322 29.56 -5.98 -2.17
C ALA A 322 29.32 -6.27 -0.69
N SER A 323 30.23 -7.01 -0.02
CA SER A 323 30.12 -7.29 1.42
C SER A 323 30.32 -6.05 2.28
N ILE A 324 31.31 -5.21 1.93
CA ILE A 324 31.56 -3.93 2.62
C ILE A 324 30.37 -2.99 2.40
N ALA A 325 29.87 -2.88 1.16
CA ALA A 325 28.69 -2.08 0.85
C ALA A 325 27.47 -2.58 1.63
N PHE A 326 27.22 -3.89 1.63
CA PHE A 326 26.15 -4.52 2.40
C PHE A 326 26.28 -4.24 3.89
N LEU A 327 27.45 -4.47 4.50
CA LEU A 327 27.68 -4.21 5.92
C LEU A 327 27.53 -2.73 6.25
N SER A 328 28.01 -1.84 5.39
CA SER A 328 27.90 -0.39 5.60
C SER A 328 26.44 0.07 5.54
N VAL A 329 25.66 -0.42 4.57
CA VAL A 329 24.22 -0.13 4.48
C VAL A 329 23.47 -0.76 5.66
N PHE A 330 23.74 -2.03 5.96
CA PHE A 330 23.08 -2.75 7.04
C PHE A 330 23.34 -2.12 8.42
N VAL A 331 24.58 -1.75 8.72
CA VAL A 331 24.94 -1.13 10.01
C VAL A 331 24.52 0.35 10.03
N GLY A 332 24.91 1.11 9.01
CA GLY A 332 24.73 2.56 8.97
C GLY A 332 23.27 2.98 8.79
N TRP A 333 22.45 2.13 8.15
CA TRP A 333 21.05 2.43 7.85
C TRP A 333 20.09 1.56 8.65
N ASP A 334 20.19 0.22 8.53
CA ASP A 334 19.18 -0.67 9.12
C ASP A 334 19.32 -0.81 10.64
N LEU A 335 20.52 -1.09 11.17
CA LEU A 335 20.72 -1.23 12.62
C LEU A 335 20.43 0.07 13.36
N ARG A 336 20.83 1.21 12.79
CA ARG A 336 20.55 2.53 13.37
C ARG A 336 19.04 2.76 13.50
N ARG A 337 18.28 2.52 12.43
CA ARG A 337 16.81 2.63 12.42
C ARG A 337 16.13 1.65 13.37
N LEU A 338 16.59 0.40 13.40
CA LEU A 338 16.09 -0.60 14.34
C LEU A 338 16.36 -0.20 15.79
N SER A 339 17.52 0.40 16.08
CA SER A 339 17.85 0.89 17.42
C SER A 339 16.92 2.00 17.89
N ALA A 340 16.45 2.87 16.99
CA ALA A 340 15.47 3.92 17.30
C ALA A 340 14.10 3.31 17.61
N SER A 341 13.61 2.38 16.78
CA SER A 341 12.34 1.69 17.03
C SER A 341 12.38 0.86 18.32
N ARG A 342 13.49 0.16 18.59
CA ARG A 342 13.69 -0.59 19.83
C ARG A 342 13.71 0.31 21.06
N HIS A 343 14.33 1.49 20.96
CA HIS A 343 14.34 2.47 22.02
C HIS A 343 12.93 2.94 22.38
N LEU A 344 12.12 3.29 21.37
CA LEU A 344 10.72 3.65 21.59
C LEU A 344 9.93 2.48 22.20
N ALA A 345 10.08 1.27 21.63
CA ALA A 345 9.35 0.10 22.09
C ALA A 345 9.64 -0.24 23.56
N ALA A 346 10.87 -0.04 24.03
CA ALA A 346 11.24 -0.29 25.42
C ALA A 346 10.54 0.63 26.44
N HIS A 347 9.93 1.73 25.99
CA HIS A 347 9.25 2.72 26.82
C HIS A 347 7.74 2.79 26.56
N LEU A 348 7.18 1.88 25.75
CA LEU A 348 5.73 1.84 25.45
C LEU A 348 4.90 1.30 26.62
N ASP A 349 5.48 0.46 27.47
CA ASP A 349 4.77 -0.17 28.60
C ASP A 349 4.56 0.79 29.79
N ASP A 350 5.21 1.96 29.77
CA ASP A 350 5.02 3.04 30.75
C ASP A 350 4.31 4.23 30.08
N PRO A 351 3.02 4.47 30.38
CA PRO A 351 2.24 5.56 29.79
C PRO A 351 2.84 6.95 30.04
N VAL A 352 3.58 7.16 31.12
CA VAL A 352 4.22 8.44 31.43
C VAL A 352 5.50 8.60 30.60
N ALA A 353 6.26 7.52 30.41
CA ALA A 353 7.46 7.53 29.57
C ALA A 353 7.13 7.61 28.07
N ALA A 354 6.01 7.03 27.62
CA ALA A 354 5.58 7.03 26.23
C ALA A 354 5.31 8.44 25.67
N PHE A 355 4.93 9.39 26.53
CA PHE A 355 4.72 10.81 26.19
C PHE A 355 5.89 11.72 26.61
N ASN A 356 7.04 11.14 27.02
CA ASN A 356 8.21 11.90 27.41
C ASN A 356 8.99 12.38 26.17
N ASN A 357 9.13 13.70 26.02
CA ASN A 357 9.87 14.32 24.92
C ASN A 357 11.31 13.78 24.78
N ASN A 358 12.00 13.46 25.88
CA ASN A 358 13.38 12.99 25.83
C ASN A 358 13.51 11.64 25.10
N VAL A 359 12.53 10.76 25.29
CA VAL A 359 12.51 9.43 24.66
C VAL A 359 12.38 9.56 23.14
N TRP A 360 11.52 10.49 22.69
CA TRP A 360 11.30 10.78 21.27
C TRP A 360 12.45 11.58 20.64
N GLN A 361 13.07 12.51 21.37
CA GLN A 361 14.26 13.23 20.92
C GLN A 361 15.45 12.28 20.69
N GLU A 362 15.67 11.32 21.60
CA GLU A 362 16.73 10.34 21.43
C GLU A 362 16.46 9.44 20.22
N ALA A 363 15.22 8.97 20.06
CA ALA A 363 14.82 8.22 18.87
C ALA A 363 14.99 9.04 17.58
N GLN A 364 14.65 10.33 17.59
CA GLN A 364 14.83 11.25 16.47
C GLN A 364 16.30 11.45 16.13
N SER A 365 17.19 11.55 17.11
CA SER A 365 18.64 11.67 16.87
C SER A 365 19.23 10.43 16.18
N ARG A 366 18.65 9.25 16.43
CA ARG A 366 19.06 7.98 15.84
C ARG A 366 18.48 7.79 14.43
N ALA A 367 17.26 8.21 14.18
CA ALA A 367 16.59 8.00 12.89
C ALA A 367 15.83 9.25 12.43
N PRO A 368 16.54 10.34 12.10
CA PRO A 368 15.89 11.61 11.74
C PRO A 368 15.06 11.54 10.46
N GLU A 369 15.36 10.58 9.58
CA GLU A 369 14.64 10.34 8.33
C GLU A 369 13.31 9.58 8.49
N ARG A 370 12.90 9.22 9.72
CA ARG A 370 11.63 8.55 10.00
C ARG A 370 10.54 9.55 10.32
N SER A 371 9.65 9.81 9.36
CA SER A 371 8.50 10.70 9.56
C SER A 371 7.67 10.38 10.79
N SER A 372 7.43 9.10 11.08
CA SER A 372 6.63 8.71 12.24
C SER A 372 7.22 9.18 13.56
N ILE A 373 8.55 9.25 13.68
CA ILE A 373 9.24 9.77 14.87
C ILE A 373 9.14 11.29 14.89
N THR A 374 9.48 11.93 13.76
CA THR A 374 9.48 13.39 13.60
C THR A 374 8.11 14.01 13.85
N ILE A 375 7.05 13.47 13.24
CA ILE A 375 5.68 13.98 13.37
C ILE A 375 5.17 13.81 14.80
N ASN A 376 5.42 12.65 15.42
CA ASN A 376 4.97 12.43 16.80
C ASN A 376 5.69 13.36 17.77
N LEU A 377 7.00 13.57 17.60
CA LEU A 377 7.75 14.54 18.40
C LEU A 377 7.24 15.98 18.18
N TYR A 378 6.94 16.37 16.94
CA TYR A 378 6.29 17.67 16.66
C TYR A 378 4.94 17.79 17.40
N ARG A 379 4.09 16.76 17.38
CA ARG A 379 2.79 16.78 18.08
C ARG A 379 2.97 16.97 19.59
N LEU A 380 3.98 16.35 20.19
CA LEU A 380 4.31 16.54 21.60
C LEU A 380 4.74 17.99 21.88
N TYR A 381 5.60 18.57 21.03
CA TYR A 381 5.97 19.97 21.14
C TYR A 381 4.78 20.91 21.00
N ALA A 382 3.92 20.69 20.01
CA ALA A 382 2.74 21.52 19.78
C ALA A 382 1.73 21.43 20.95
N ALA A 383 1.51 20.23 21.50
CA ALA A 383 0.66 20.04 22.68
C ALA A 383 1.24 20.75 23.92
N ALA A 384 2.55 20.61 24.15
CA ALA A 384 3.24 21.29 25.24
C ALA A 384 3.20 22.82 25.07
N ALA A 385 3.37 23.32 23.83
CA ALA A 385 3.30 24.74 23.51
C ALA A 385 1.92 25.31 23.82
N ASN A 386 0.84 24.67 23.36
CA ASN A 386 -0.53 25.08 23.66
C ASN A 386 -0.81 25.09 25.18
N ASN A 387 -0.29 24.10 25.91
CA ASN A 387 -0.44 24.08 27.36
C ASN A 387 0.27 25.25 28.04
N GLN A 388 1.48 25.62 27.59
CA GLN A 388 2.21 26.77 28.12
C GLN A 388 1.53 28.09 27.75
N GLN A 389 1.01 28.20 26.52
CA GLN A 389 0.25 29.38 26.08
C GLN A 389 -0.98 29.59 26.97
N SER A 390 -1.74 28.52 27.27
CA SER A 390 -2.92 28.60 28.16
C SER A 390 -2.59 29.01 29.59
N LYS A 391 -1.33 28.86 30.01
CA LYS A 391 -0.82 29.28 31.34
C LYS A 391 -0.24 30.71 31.33
N GLY A 392 -0.26 31.40 30.19
CA GLY A 392 0.36 32.72 30.02
C GLY A 392 1.90 32.68 29.86
N ASN A 393 2.51 31.50 29.71
CA ASN A 393 3.95 31.36 29.50
C ASN A 393 4.28 31.47 28.01
N GLU A 394 4.06 32.65 27.42
CA GLU A 394 4.13 32.89 25.97
C GLU A 394 5.50 32.58 25.38
N ASP A 395 6.59 33.06 26.00
CA ASP A 395 7.97 32.81 25.53
C ASP A 395 8.26 31.31 25.41
N ARG A 396 7.81 30.53 26.40
CA ARG A 396 8.03 29.08 26.42
C ARG A 396 7.15 28.38 25.39
N ALA A 397 5.93 28.84 25.16
CA ALA A 397 5.06 28.31 24.13
C ALA A 397 5.67 28.51 22.73
N VAL A 398 6.19 29.71 22.46
CA VAL A 398 6.85 30.07 21.21
C VAL A 398 8.12 29.25 20.99
N GLU A 399 8.97 29.10 22.01
CA GLU A 399 10.16 28.27 21.92
C GLU A 399 9.83 26.82 21.53
N LEU A 400 8.80 26.24 22.15
CA LEU A 400 8.37 24.86 21.89
C LEU A 400 7.81 24.69 20.48
N ILE A 401 6.95 25.61 20.01
CA ILE A 401 6.38 25.48 18.67
C ILE A 401 7.44 25.69 17.59
N LEU A 402 8.41 26.59 17.80
CA LEU A 402 9.52 26.80 16.87
C LEU A 402 10.49 25.61 16.86
N ALA A 403 10.75 24.98 18.01
CA ALA A 403 11.52 23.74 18.07
C ALA A 403 10.84 22.63 17.25
N GLY A 404 9.51 22.48 17.39
CA GLY A 404 8.72 21.55 16.58
C GLY A 404 8.71 21.91 15.10
N ARG A 405 8.58 23.19 14.75
CA ARG A 405 8.60 23.67 13.35
C ARG A 405 9.95 23.41 12.69
N ASN A 406 11.06 23.72 13.36
CA ASN A 406 12.40 23.48 12.85
C ASN A 406 12.68 21.99 12.62
N LEU A 407 12.17 21.13 13.50
CA LEU A 407 12.22 19.68 13.31
C LEU A 407 11.53 19.25 12.00
N LEU A 408 10.35 19.80 11.71
CA LEU A 408 9.63 19.51 10.48
C LEU A 408 10.31 20.10 9.23
N LEU A 409 10.90 21.30 9.33
CA LEU A 409 11.66 21.90 8.22
C LEU A 409 12.91 21.08 7.87
N GLU A 410 13.61 20.53 8.86
CA GLU A 410 14.71 19.60 8.60
C GLU A 410 14.20 18.31 7.94
N TYR A 411 13.04 17.81 8.35
CA TYR A 411 12.43 16.62 7.75
C TYR A 411 11.97 16.86 6.29
N GLU A 412 11.39 18.03 6.01
CA GLU A 412 10.92 18.44 4.68
C GLU A 412 12.04 18.39 3.62
N LYS A 413 13.30 18.58 4.01
CA LYS A 413 14.46 18.42 3.11
C LYS A 413 14.64 16.98 2.62
N TYR A 414 14.19 15.99 3.39
CA TYR A 414 14.25 14.58 3.01
C TYR A 414 13.04 14.15 2.19
N ASP A 415 11.85 14.56 2.65
CA ASP A 415 10.58 14.26 1.99
C ASP A 415 9.69 15.52 1.93
N PRO A 416 9.83 16.32 0.85
CA PRO A 416 9.11 17.57 0.74
C PRO A 416 7.62 17.37 0.48
N PHE A 417 7.17 16.19 0.06
CA PHE A 417 5.78 15.92 -0.35
C PHE A 417 4.99 15.20 0.74
N GLN A 418 5.57 15.00 1.92
CA GLN A 418 4.92 14.26 2.99
C GLN A 418 3.76 15.06 3.61
N MET A 419 2.53 14.58 3.43
CA MET A 419 1.31 15.29 3.82
C MET A 419 1.28 15.74 5.28
N ASP A 420 1.65 14.87 6.22
CA ASP A 420 1.61 15.20 7.65
C ASP A 420 2.66 16.27 8.04
N THR A 421 3.82 16.28 7.37
CA THR A 421 4.84 17.31 7.56
C THR A 421 4.35 18.65 7.04
N GLN A 422 3.74 18.67 5.84
CA GLN A 422 3.16 19.89 5.27
C GLN A 422 2.04 20.46 6.15
N ILE A 423 1.13 19.59 6.62
CA ILE A 423 0.08 19.97 7.56
C ILE A 423 0.67 20.49 8.87
N GLY A 424 1.68 19.83 9.44
CA GLY A 424 2.32 20.26 10.69
C GLY A 424 3.01 21.63 10.56
N LEU A 425 3.66 21.90 9.43
CA LEU A 425 4.26 23.20 9.14
C LEU A 425 3.20 24.30 8.99
N ALA A 426 2.12 24.01 8.26
CA ALA A 426 0.99 24.94 8.13
C ALA A 426 0.34 25.25 9.48
N GLN A 427 0.12 24.23 10.31
CA GLN A 427 -0.40 24.38 11.67
C GLN A 427 0.53 25.16 12.60
N ALA A 428 1.85 24.96 12.49
CA ALA A 428 2.81 25.75 13.28
C ALA A 428 2.72 27.23 12.91
N SER A 429 2.62 27.52 11.62
CA SER A 429 2.49 28.89 11.09
C SER A 429 1.15 29.52 11.50
N SER A 430 0.05 28.75 11.48
CA SER A 430 -1.27 29.19 11.99
C SER A 430 -1.23 29.58 13.45
N ARG A 431 -0.63 28.75 14.30
CA ARG A 431 -0.52 29.07 15.73
C ARG A 431 0.31 30.31 15.99
N MET A 432 1.44 30.46 15.31
CA MET A 432 2.27 31.66 15.43
C MET A 432 1.50 32.91 15.02
N ALA A 433 0.79 32.86 13.89
CA ALA A 433 -0.01 33.98 13.42
C ALA A 433 -1.21 34.27 14.36
N GLU A 434 -1.88 33.25 14.91
CA GLU A 434 -2.92 33.37 15.94
C GLU A 434 -2.41 34.00 17.23
N TRP A 435 -1.15 33.73 17.61
CA TRP A 435 -0.50 34.32 18.79
C TRP A 435 0.05 35.73 18.54
N GLY A 436 -0.22 36.33 17.37
CA GLY A 436 0.14 37.70 17.05
C GLY A 436 1.48 37.89 16.33
N TYR A 437 2.19 36.80 15.99
CA TYR A 437 3.44 36.86 15.23
C TYR A 437 3.15 37.01 13.73
N SER A 438 2.87 38.25 13.32
CA SER A 438 2.40 38.61 11.97
C SER A 438 3.33 38.16 10.82
N GLU A 439 4.63 38.00 11.09
CA GLU A 439 5.61 37.54 10.10
C GLU A 439 5.33 36.11 9.59
N TYR A 440 4.53 35.32 10.32
CA TYR A 440 4.09 33.98 9.91
C TYR A 440 2.82 33.98 9.05
N GLN A 441 2.15 35.12 8.85
CA GLN A 441 0.91 35.17 8.06
C GLN A 441 1.16 34.77 6.59
N GLN A 442 2.22 35.29 5.97
CA GLN A 442 2.55 34.92 4.59
C GLN A 442 2.97 33.44 4.49
N ASP A 443 3.83 32.97 5.41
CA ASP A 443 4.24 31.55 5.46
C ASP A 443 3.03 30.62 5.65
N LEU A 444 2.04 31.03 6.46
CA LEU A 444 0.75 30.33 6.57
C LEU A 444 0.03 30.27 5.22
N ILE A 445 -0.12 31.40 4.52
CA ILE A 445 -0.84 31.46 3.24
C ILE A 445 -0.16 30.51 2.24
N ASP A 446 1.15 30.65 2.08
CA ASP A 446 1.94 29.88 1.12
C ASP A 446 1.84 28.37 1.41
N ARG A 447 1.86 27.96 2.68
CA ARG A 447 1.75 26.54 3.07
C ARG A 447 0.38 25.95 2.79
N TYR A 448 -0.70 26.70 3.03
CA TYR A 448 -2.04 26.20 2.75
C TYR A 448 -2.35 26.17 1.26
N VAL A 449 -1.86 27.13 0.47
CA VAL A 449 -1.88 27.06 -1.01
C VAL A 449 -1.16 25.79 -1.47
N LEU A 450 0.05 25.55 -0.96
CA LEU A 450 0.83 24.35 -1.30
C LEU A 450 0.09 23.04 -0.96
N ILE A 451 -0.60 22.98 0.18
CA ILE A 451 -1.41 21.82 0.57
C ILE A 451 -2.57 21.61 -0.41
N VAL A 452 -3.28 22.68 -0.76
CA VAL A 452 -4.43 22.63 -1.67
C VAL A 452 -4.01 22.19 -3.08
N ASP A 453 -2.85 22.66 -3.56
CA ASP A 453 -2.34 22.32 -4.88
C ASP A 453 -1.80 20.88 -4.94
N ARG A 454 -1.18 20.39 -3.86
CA ARG A 454 -0.63 19.02 -3.81
C ARG A 454 -1.66 17.94 -3.51
N TYR A 455 -2.77 18.30 -2.86
CA TYR A 455 -3.81 17.35 -2.49
C TYR A 455 -5.19 17.78 -3.01
N PRO A 456 -5.34 17.97 -4.34
CA PRO A 456 -6.56 18.52 -4.91
C PRO A 456 -7.76 17.57 -4.75
N ASN A 457 -7.53 16.27 -4.55
CA ASN A 457 -8.58 15.29 -4.26
C ASN A 457 -8.93 15.15 -2.77
N LYS A 458 -8.45 16.05 -1.90
CA LYS A 458 -8.72 16.05 -0.44
C LYS A 458 -9.58 17.27 -0.05
N PRO A 459 -10.89 17.25 -0.35
CA PRO A 459 -11.81 18.35 -0.01
C PRO A 459 -11.79 18.74 1.47
N SER A 460 -11.52 17.82 2.40
CA SER A 460 -11.35 18.13 3.82
C SER A 460 -10.16 19.05 4.12
N LEU A 461 -9.02 18.87 3.44
CA LEU A 461 -7.87 19.76 3.54
C LEU A 461 -8.16 21.12 2.90
N ILE A 462 -8.84 21.10 1.74
CA ILE A 462 -9.20 22.31 1.02
C ILE A 462 -10.20 23.15 1.83
N GLY A 463 -11.23 22.55 2.43
CA GLY A 463 -12.18 23.25 3.31
C GLY A 463 -11.52 23.78 4.60
N THR A 464 -10.51 23.08 5.12
CA THR A 464 -9.69 23.60 6.23
C THR A 464 -8.89 24.82 5.79
N ALA A 465 -8.23 24.76 4.62
CA ALA A 465 -7.52 25.90 4.04
C ALA A 465 -8.45 27.10 3.83
N ALA A 466 -9.67 26.89 3.32
CA ALA A 466 -10.68 27.93 3.15
C ALA A 466 -11.02 28.63 4.47
N THR A 467 -11.20 27.86 5.55
CA THR A 467 -11.51 28.40 6.89
C THR A 467 -10.34 29.24 7.43
N VAL A 468 -9.11 28.79 7.20
CA VAL A 468 -7.90 29.51 7.58
C VAL A 468 -7.78 30.81 6.78
N MET A 469 -7.91 30.76 5.44
CA MET A 469 -7.87 31.96 4.60
C MET A 469 -8.93 32.99 5.01
N SER A 470 -10.15 32.53 5.34
CA SER A 470 -11.20 33.39 5.84
C SER A 470 -10.76 34.09 7.13
N SER A 471 -10.27 33.31 8.11
CA SER A 471 -9.86 33.82 9.43
C SER A 471 -8.76 34.88 9.35
N PHE A 472 -7.83 34.73 8.41
CA PHE A 472 -6.68 35.63 8.21
C PHE A 472 -6.91 36.73 7.15
N GLY A 473 -8.16 36.94 6.71
CA GLY A 473 -8.53 38.08 5.87
C GLY A 473 -8.33 37.89 4.36
N ASN A 474 -7.91 36.70 3.91
CA ASN A 474 -7.76 36.41 2.48
C ASN A 474 -9.08 35.84 1.92
N HIS A 475 -10.09 36.71 1.86
CA HIS A 475 -11.48 36.33 1.58
C HIS A 475 -11.70 35.75 0.17
N GLU A 476 -10.97 36.24 -0.84
CA GLU A 476 -11.08 35.72 -2.21
C GLU A 476 -10.55 34.28 -2.30
N LEU A 477 -9.36 33.99 -1.75
CA LEU A 477 -8.85 32.62 -1.68
C LEU A 477 -9.73 31.72 -0.83
N ALA A 478 -10.31 32.24 0.25
CA ALA A 478 -11.25 31.49 1.07
C ALA A 478 -12.48 31.03 0.28
N ILE A 479 -13.03 31.90 -0.58
CA ILE A 479 -14.16 31.57 -1.46
C ILE A 479 -13.73 30.54 -2.52
N ASP A 480 -12.59 30.73 -3.19
CA ASP A 480 -12.08 29.77 -4.17
C ASP A 480 -11.92 28.35 -3.58
N PHE A 481 -11.23 28.26 -2.44
CA PHE A 481 -11.02 26.97 -1.77
C PHE A 481 -12.34 26.38 -1.28
N ALA A 482 -13.23 27.20 -0.72
CA ALA A 482 -14.54 26.71 -0.29
C ALA A 482 -15.33 26.14 -1.47
N ASP A 483 -15.38 26.83 -2.61
CA ASP A 483 -16.09 26.38 -3.81
C ASP A 483 -15.53 25.06 -4.36
N ARG A 484 -14.20 24.90 -4.35
CA ARG A 484 -13.55 23.64 -4.73
C ARG A 484 -13.96 22.47 -3.82
N ALA A 485 -14.03 22.68 -2.51
CA ALA A 485 -14.47 21.65 -1.58
C ALA A 485 -15.98 21.33 -1.73
N ILE A 486 -16.82 22.37 -1.85
CA ILE A 486 -18.26 22.25 -2.02
C ILE A 486 -18.61 21.47 -3.31
N ALA A 487 -17.86 21.68 -4.39
CA ALA A 487 -18.09 21.00 -5.66
C ALA A 487 -17.98 19.47 -5.57
N THR A 488 -17.34 18.92 -4.53
CA THR A 488 -17.19 17.46 -4.36
C THR A 488 -18.28 16.81 -3.51
N GLU A 489 -19.18 17.57 -2.88
CA GLU A 489 -20.18 17.02 -1.93
C GLU A 489 -21.07 15.94 -2.55
N ALA A 490 -21.36 16.03 -3.85
CA ALA A 490 -22.22 15.09 -4.55
C ALA A 490 -21.68 13.64 -4.55
N THR A 491 -20.36 13.47 -4.41
CA THR A 491 -19.72 12.15 -4.40
C THR A 491 -18.96 11.85 -3.10
N THR A 492 -18.85 12.83 -2.20
CA THR A 492 -18.13 12.69 -0.91
C THR A 492 -19.11 12.78 0.26
N GLN A 493 -19.01 13.83 1.06
CA GLN A 493 -19.88 14.12 2.19
C GLN A 493 -20.13 15.63 2.28
N PRO A 494 -21.13 16.10 3.05
CA PRO A 494 -21.34 17.53 3.27
C PRO A 494 -20.13 18.21 3.93
N TRP A 495 -19.83 19.43 3.51
CA TRP A 495 -18.67 20.23 3.95
C TRP A 495 -19.11 21.55 4.58
N SER A 496 -19.86 21.51 5.68
CA SER A 496 -20.35 22.73 6.36
C SER A 496 -19.24 23.74 6.69
N LYS A 497 -18.01 23.29 6.97
CA LYS A 497 -16.85 24.17 7.17
C LYS A 497 -16.51 25.00 5.93
N ALA A 498 -16.61 24.42 4.74
CA ALA A 498 -16.38 25.14 3.48
C ALA A 498 -17.49 26.17 3.23
N TRP A 499 -18.76 25.79 3.45
CA TRP A 499 -19.90 26.71 3.37
C TRP A 499 -19.76 27.88 4.35
N TYR A 500 -19.40 27.62 5.61
CA TYR A 500 -19.11 28.66 6.60
C TYR A 500 -18.00 29.60 6.13
N ALA A 501 -16.87 29.06 5.66
CA ALA A 501 -15.75 29.87 5.19
C ALA A 501 -16.13 30.78 4.02
N LYS A 502 -16.94 30.28 3.07
CA LYS A 502 -17.49 31.07 1.97
C LYS A 502 -18.43 32.17 2.49
N GLY A 503 -19.41 31.80 3.32
CA GLY A 503 -20.42 32.72 3.84
C GLY A 503 -19.80 33.87 4.65
N ARG A 504 -18.89 33.54 5.58
CA ARG A 504 -18.14 34.54 6.35
C ARG A 504 -17.32 35.47 5.46
N SER A 505 -16.67 34.92 4.43
CA SER A 505 -15.84 35.71 3.52
C SER A 505 -16.68 36.63 2.62
N LEU A 506 -17.84 36.16 2.13
CA LEU A 506 -18.80 36.99 1.39
C LEU A 506 -19.32 38.14 2.24
N TYR A 507 -19.64 37.87 3.51
CA TYR A 507 -20.11 38.90 4.45
C TYR A 507 -19.06 39.98 4.65
N LEU A 508 -17.81 39.59 4.89
CA LEU A 508 -16.69 40.52 5.09
C LEU A 508 -16.30 41.30 3.82
N LEU A 509 -16.65 40.80 2.63
CA LEU A 509 -16.54 41.52 1.36
C LEU A 509 -17.76 42.41 1.05
N GLY A 510 -18.75 42.50 1.95
CA GLY A 510 -19.95 43.32 1.78
C GLY A 510 -21.04 42.69 0.90
N ARG A 511 -20.92 41.41 0.55
CA ARG A 511 -21.92 40.65 -0.24
C ARG A 511 -22.93 39.96 0.69
N GLU A 512 -23.60 40.78 1.49
CA GLU A 512 -24.39 40.32 2.64
C GLU A 512 -25.54 39.38 2.27
N ALA A 513 -26.33 39.69 1.24
CA ALA A 513 -27.46 38.85 0.84
C ALA A 513 -27.04 37.43 0.43
N GLU A 514 -25.93 37.31 -0.31
CA GLU A 514 -25.36 36.03 -0.69
C GLU A 514 -24.74 35.30 0.50
N ALA A 515 -24.10 36.04 1.41
CA ALA A 515 -23.52 35.49 2.61
C ALA A 515 -24.58 34.83 3.51
N LEU A 516 -25.74 35.46 3.70
CA LEU A 516 -26.83 34.94 4.52
C LEU A 516 -27.37 33.61 3.95
N ASP A 517 -27.59 33.53 2.63
CA ASP A 517 -28.03 32.30 1.97
C ASP A 517 -27.00 31.17 2.14
N VAL A 518 -25.72 31.46 1.89
CA VAL A 518 -24.62 30.50 2.03
C VAL A 518 -24.44 30.03 3.48
N LEU A 519 -24.55 30.93 4.47
CA LEU A 519 -24.47 30.58 5.89
C LEU A 519 -25.67 29.73 6.32
N GLN A 520 -26.87 30.01 5.81
CA GLN A 520 -28.05 29.19 6.08
C GLN A 520 -27.93 27.79 5.46
N ILE A 521 -27.32 27.67 4.27
CA ILE A 521 -26.98 26.35 3.72
C ILE A 521 -26.01 25.62 4.65
N ALA A 522 -24.98 26.29 5.17
CA ALA A 522 -23.98 25.70 6.05
C ALA A 522 -24.59 25.03 7.31
N THR A 523 -25.64 25.61 7.90
CA THR A 523 -26.31 25.05 9.09
C THR A 523 -27.09 23.76 8.79
N THR A 524 -27.52 23.56 7.54
CA THR A 524 -28.30 22.39 7.14
C THR A 524 -27.46 21.19 6.67
N LYS A 525 -26.22 21.43 6.23
CA LYS A 525 -25.36 20.43 5.59
C LYS A 525 -24.91 19.32 6.53
N ASP A 526 -24.43 19.71 7.71
CA ASP A 526 -24.05 18.83 8.82
C ASP A 526 -24.25 19.64 10.11
N PRO A 527 -25.47 19.58 10.71
CA PRO A 527 -25.86 20.46 11.82
C PRO A 527 -24.99 20.34 13.08
N GLU A 528 -24.36 19.17 13.29
CA GLU A 528 -23.49 18.94 14.46
C GLU A 528 -22.05 19.37 14.21
N SER A 529 -21.71 19.75 12.97
CA SER A 529 -20.36 20.17 12.63
C SER A 529 -20.02 21.56 13.20
N GLU A 530 -18.74 21.75 13.53
CA GLU A 530 -18.21 23.06 13.92
C GLU A 530 -18.51 24.16 12.88
N GLY A 531 -18.55 23.82 11.58
CA GLY A 531 -18.90 24.78 10.53
C GLY A 531 -20.34 25.25 10.60
N ALA A 532 -21.28 24.36 10.90
CA ALA A 532 -22.69 24.71 11.10
C ALA A 532 -22.85 25.59 12.34
N ILE A 533 -22.27 25.19 13.48
CA ILE A 533 -22.34 25.95 14.74
C ILE A 533 -21.80 27.37 14.56
N ARG A 534 -20.61 27.52 13.95
CA ARG A 534 -20.04 28.86 13.69
C ARG A 534 -20.87 29.68 12.70
N SER A 535 -21.60 29.03 11.80
CA SER A 535 -22.52 29.72 10.88
C SER A 535 -23.76 30.22 11.62
N GLU A 536 -24.31 29.43 12.54
CA GLU A 536 -25.41 29.87 13.42
C GLU A 536 -25.00 31.06 14.28
N GLU A 537 -23.82 31.00 14.90
CA GLU A 537 -23.28 32.10 15.70
C GLU A 537 -23.12 33.39 14.89
N LEU A 538 -22.58 33.29 13.66
CA LEU A 538 -22.41 34.44 12.79
C LEU A 538 -23.74 35.00 12.30
N LEU A 539 -24.70 34.15 11.92
CA LEU A 539 -26.04 34.58 11.54
C LEU A 539 -26.74 35.32 12.68
N ALA A 540 -26.65 34.80 13.91
CA ALA A 540 -27.22 35.45 15.08
C ALA A 540 -26.63 36.85 15.30
N GLN A 541 -25.30 37.00 15.19
CA GLN A 541 -24.61 38.29 15.29
C GLN A 541 -25.06 39.27 14.21
N ILE A 542 -25.20 38.81 12.96
CA ILE A 542 -25.66 39.65 11.85
C ILE A 542 -27.08 40.15 12.09
N PHE A 543 -28.01 39.26 12.48
CA PHE A 543 -29.39 39.64 12.74
C PHE A 543 -29.54 40.56 13.96
N GLU A 544 -28.73 40.37 15.01
CA GLU A 544 -28.71 41.27 16.15
C GLU A 544 -28.26 42.69 15.74
N LEU A 545 -27.24 42.81 14.90
CA LEU A 545 -26.78 44.09 14.36
C LEU A 545 -27.84 44.77 13.49
N GLN A 546 -28.53 44.01 12.64
CA GLN A 546 -29.61 44.53 11.77
C GLN A 546 -30.88 44.91 12.55
N GLY A 547 -31.18 44.21 13.65
CA GLY A 547 -32.32 44.52 14.52
C GLY A 547 -32.08 45.70 15.48
N SER A 548 -30.82 46.12 15.63
CA SER A 548 -30.39 47.21 16.52
C SER A 548 -30.15 48.54 15.78
N SER A 549 -30.26 48.56 14.45
CA SER A 549 -30.16 49.72 13.55
C SER A 549 -31.53 50.19 13.08
#